data_AF-X6M247-F1
#
_entry.id   AF-X6M247-F1
#
_cell.length_a   1.000
_cell.length_b   1.000
_cell.length_c   1.000
_cell.angle_alpha   90.00
_cell.angle_beta   90.00
_cell.angle_gamma   90.00
#
_symmetry.space_group_name_H-M   'P 1'
#
loop_
_entity.id
_entity.type
_entity.pdbx_description
1 polymer ?
#
loop_
_entity_poly.entity_id
_entity_poly.type
_entity_poly.pdbx_seq_one_letter_code
_entity_poly.pdbx_strand_id
1 'polypeptide(L)'
;MIYLWPFSKDQMNGYINKFVKMNKKNKMNDNLDWTIQQYETTLKNYSNLNKMMEEPFLLRMILTVLPSLVKQYPTGTRISKAQVYETFNKQWIDVHVKELRIQTNPKKIKLAFQQYCQNLGFEMFIQGNQVATENNYNENICNELDPTIEVETKHMEEKLELKTNEDKTFVTNTQDVWEQYFNGDSIAKYVLRRVGDNKYQFVHKSCQEYYAAQKIIFDILSWKPDILTVDYQQFQQQFETH
;
A
#
# COMPACT_ATOMS: atom_id res chain seq x y z
N MET A 1 -15.15 -21.06 -22.20
CA MET A 1 -14.65 -19.84 -21.53
C MET A 1 -15.34 -19.77 -20.17
N ILE A 2 -14.60 -19.67 -19.07
CA ILE A 2 -15.17 -19.59 -17.72
C ILE A 2 -15.26 -18.12 -17.34
N TYR A 3 -16.43 -17.67 -16.89
CA TYR A 3 -16.66 -16.30 -16.42
C TYR A 3 -16.93 -16.30 -14.92
N LEU A 4 -16.33 -15.36 -14.20
CA LEU A 4 -16.65 -15.11 -12.80
C LEU A 4 -17.86 -14.18 -12.73
N TRP A 5 -18.98 -14.70 -12.24
CA TRP A 5 -20.20 -13.92 -12.06
C TRP A 5 -20.15 -13.13 -10.73
N PRO A 6 -20.72 -11.92 -10.66
CA PRO A 6 -20.86 -11.20 -9.41
C PRO A 6 -21.73 -11.97 -8.39
N PHE A 7 -21.59 -11.69 -7.10
CA PHE A 7 -22.36 -12.38 -6.08
C PHE A 7 -23.86 -12.11 -6.19
N SER A 8 -24.65 -13.18 -6.09
CA SER A 8 -26.10 -13.08 -5.89
C SER A 8 -26.43 -12.55 -4.48
N LYS A 9 -27.68 -12.12 -4.27
CA LYS A 9 -28.15 -11.69 -2.94
C LYS A 9 -27.98 -12.77 -1.88
N ASP A 10 -28.28 -14.02 -2.23
CA ASP A 10 -28.14 -15.16 -1.31
C ASP A 10 -26.67 -15.44 -1.00
N GLN A 11 -25.77 -15.31 -1.98
CA GLN A 11 -24.33 -15.43 -1.77
C GLN A 11 -23.79 -14.32 -0.86
N MET A 12 -24.23 -13.06 -1.04
CA MET A 12 -23.89 -11.95 -0.16
C MET A 12 -24.36 -12.19 1.27
N ASN A 13 -25.63 -12.58 1.46
CA ASN A 13 -26.18 -12.88 2.80
C ASN A 13 -25.44 -14.05 3.47
N GLY A 14 -25.14 -15.10 2.70
CA GLY A 14 -24.34 -16.23 3.17
C GLY A 14 -22.92 -15.81 3.56
N TYR A 15 -22.31 -14.89 2.82
CA TYR A 15 -21.00 -14.33 3.13
C TYR A 15 -21.02 -13.50 4.42
N ILE A 16 -22.00 -12.60 4.60
CA ILE A 16 -22.16 -11.79 5.83
C ILE A 16 -22.25 -12.70 7.07
N ASN A 17 -23.05 -13.76 6.97
CA ASN A 17 -23.17 -14.77 8.02
C ASN A 17 -21.82 -15.40 8.40
N LYS A 18 -21.04 -15.82 7.40
CA LYS A 18 -19.71 -16.40 7.61
C LYS A 18 -18.72 -15.37 8.17
N PHE A 19 -18.77 -14.14 7.67
CA PHE A 19 -17.91 -13.04 8.11
C PHE A 19 -18.10 -12.73 9.60
N VAL A 20 -19.34 -12.58 10.06
CA VAL A 20 -19.64 -12.32 11.49
C VAL A 20 -19.17 -13.47 12.38
N LYS A 21 -19.40 -14.72 11.97
CA LYS A 21 -18.93 -15.90 12.73
C LYS A 21 -17.40 -15.96 12.82
N MET A 22 -16.72 -15.66 11.72
CA MET A 22 -15.25 -15.69 11.66
C MET A 22 -14.62 -14.56 12.48
N ASN A 23 -15.17 -13.35 12.44
CA ASN A 23 -14.67 -12.21 13.22
C ASN A 23 -14.76 -12.48 14.73
N LYS A 24 -15.88 -13.04 15.20
CA LYS A 24 -16.06 -13.41 16.62
C LYS A 24 -15.02 -14.43 17.08
N LYS A 25 -14.69 -15.41 16.23
CA LYS A 25 -13.69 -16.45 16.55
C LYS A 25 -12.27 -15.87 16.62
N ASN A 26 -11.91 -14.99 15.70
CA ASN A 26 -10.51 -14.60 15.48
C ASN A 26 -10.13 -13.26 16.13
N LYS A 27 -11.05 -12.53 16.78
CA LYS A 27 -10.81 -11.20 17.37
C LYS A 27 -10.13 -10.22 16.39
N MET A 28 -10.50 -10.28 15.11
CA MET A 28 -9.79 -9.59 14.02
C MET A 28 -10.01 -8.07 13.95
N ASN A 29 -10.96 -7.52 14.69
CA ASN A 29 -11.15 -6.06 14.77
C ASN A 29 -11.64 -5.64 16.16
N ASP A 30 -11.58 -4.34 16.45
CA ASP A 30 -12.15 -3.76 17.67
C ASP A 30 -13.71 -3.66 17.61
N ASN A 31 -14.33 -4.01 16.47
CA ASN A 31 -15.79 -3.97 16.23
C ASN A 31 -16.42 -5.37 16.32
N LEU A 32 -15.99 -6.18 17.30
CA LEU A 32 -16.41 -7.57 17.51
C LEU A 32 -17.92 -7.76 17.77
N ASP A 33 -18.61 -6.66 18.06
CA ASP A 33 -19.97 -6.69 18.61
C ASP A 33 -21.06 -6.67 17.54
N TRP A 34 -20.72 -6.42 16.27
CA TRP A 34 -21.75 -6.32 15.24
C TRP A 34 -22.40 -7.68 14.94
N THR A 35 -23.73 -7.73 15.11
CA THR A 35 -24.56 -8.89 14.78
C THR A 35 -24.89 -8.92 13.30
N ILE A 36 -25.31 -10.10 12.81
CA ILE A 36 -25.77 -10.27 11.42
C ILE A 36 -26.90 -9.28 11.11
N GLN A 37 -27.86 -9.15 12.03
CA GLN A 37 -29.00 -8.25 11.90
C GLN A 37 -28.55 -6.78 11.80
N GLN A 38 -27.53 -6.35 12.56
CA GLN A 38 -27.00 -5.00 12.48
C GLN A 38 -26.35 -4.70 11.12
N TYR A 39 -25.59 -5.65 10.55
CA TYR A 39 -25.06 -5.50 9.20
C TYR A 39 -26.19 -5.37 8.17
N GLU A 40 -27.18 -6.27 8.21
CA GLU A 40 -28.29 -6.29 7.25
C GLU A 40 -29.16 -5.02 7.32
N THR A 41 -29.53 -4.57 8.53
CA THR A 41 -30.34 -3.35 8.69
C THR A 41 -29.57 -2.11 8.26
N THR A 42 -28.27 -2.06 8.58
CA THR A 42 -27.43 -0.94 8.18
C THR A 42 -27.26 -0.89 6.66
N LEU A 43 -26.97 -2.01 6.00
CA LEU A 43 -26.78 -2.06 4.55
C LEU A 43 -28.05 -1.70 3.77
N LYS A 44 -29.24 -1.99 4.31
CA LYS A 44 -30.51 -1.54 3.73
C LYS A 44 -30.61 0.00 3.66
N ASN A 45 -30.02 0.70 4.62
CA ASN A 45 -30.02 2.16 4.68
C ASN A 45 -29.01 2.82 3.72
N TYR A 46 -28.07 2.04 3.16
CA TYR A 46 -27.05 2.49 2.20
C TYR A 46 -27.18 1.72 0.88
N SER A 47 -28.31 1.93 0.19
CA SER A 47 -28.67 1.17 -1.02
C SER A 47 -27.62 1.27 -2.14
N ASN A 48 -26.85 2.35 -2.18
CA ASN A 48 -25.74 2.57 -3.12
C ASN A 48 -24.57 1.57 -2.95
N LEU A 49 -24.42 0.95 -1.76
CA LEU A 49 -23.37 -0.05 -1.53
C LEU A 49 -23.71 -1.41 -2.15
N ASN A 50 -25.00 -1.69 -2.41
CA ASN A 50 -25.44 -3.01 -2.90
C ASN A 50 -24.72 -3.41 -4.19
N LYS A 51 -24.54 -2.48 -5.13
CA LYS A 51 -23.86 -2.78 -6.39
C LYS A 51 -22.38 -3.10 -6.20
N MET A 52 -21.72 -2.42 -5.25
CA MET A 52 -20.31 -2.66 -4.93
C MET A 52 -20.11 -4.01 -4.24
N MET A 53 -21.07 -4.41 -3.40
CA MET A 53 -21.02 -5.69 -2.67
C MET A 53 -21.18 -6.93 -3.55
N GLU A 54 -21.59 -6.78 -4.82
CA GLU A 54 -21.57 -7.89 -5.77
C GLU A 54 -20.12 -8.34 -6.09
N GLU A 55 -19.12 -7.46 -5.93
CA GLU A 55 -17.71 -7.80 -6.03
C GLU A 55 -17.21 -8.43 -4.71
N PRO A 56 -16.70 -9.68 -4.68
CA PRO A 56 -16.38 -10.39 -3.44
C PRO A 56 -15.38 -9.66 -2.53
N PHE A 57 -14.37 -9.02 -3.13
CA PHE A 57 -13.37 -8.26 -2.38
C PHE A 57 -13.96 -6.98 -1.78
N LEU A 58 -14.80 -6.26 -2.53
CA LEU A 58 -15.48 -5.07 -2.01
C LEU A 58 -16.49 -5.43 -0.94
N LEU A 59 -17.22 -6.53 -1.06
CA LEU A 59 -18.09 -7.01 0.00
C LEU A 59 -17.30 -7.18 1.31
N ARG A 60 -16.15 -7.86 1.24
CA ARG A 60 -15.26 -8.00 2.40
C ARG A 60 -14.84 -6.64 2.96
N MET A 61 -14.35 -5.74 2.12
CA MET A 61 -13.91 -4.41 2.54
C MET A 61 -15.04 -3.63 3.21
N ILE A 62 -16.20 -3.54 2.56
CA ILE A 62 -17.38 -2.82 3.06
C ILE A 62 -17.75 -3.35 4.43
N LEU A 63 -17.86 -4.68 4.61
CA LEU A 63 -18.17 -5.26 5.91
C LEU A 63 -17.09 -4.96 6.97
N THR A 64 -15.81 -4.92 6.59
CA THR A 64 -14.73 -4.55 7.51
C THR A 64 -14.84 -3.10 8.00
N VAL A 65 -15.22 -2.16 7.12
CA VAL A 65 -15.24 -0.73 7.44
C VAL A 65 -16.63 -0.16 7.72
N LEU A 66 -17.71 -0.93 7.55
CA LEU A 66 -19.08 -0.44 7.71
C LEU A 66 -19.31 0.28 9.04
N PRO A 67 -18.82 -0.24 10.20
CA PRO A 67 -18.97 0.47 11.47
C PRO A 67 -18.28 1.85 11.50
N SER A 68 -17.15 1.99 10.80
CA SER A 68 -16.41 3.25 10.67
C SER A 68 -17.11 4.19 9.68
N LEU A 69 -17.64 3.65 8.58
CA LEU A 69 -18.39 4.41 7.57
C LEU A 69 -19.64 5.06 8.16
N VAL A 70 -20.44 4.32 8.94
CA VAL A 70 -21.68 4.88 9.52
C VAL A 70 -21.44 5.93 10.61
N LYS A 71 -20.24 5.94 11.22
CA LYS A 71 -19.84 7.00 12.15
C LYS A 71 -19.45 8.28 11.41
N GLN A 72 -18.90 8.15 10.19
CA GLN A 72 -18.41 9.27 9.39
C GLN A 72 -19.49 9.87 8.49
N TYR A 73 -20.38 9.04 7.97
CA TYR A 73 -21.39 9.43 6.99
C TYR A 73 -22.79 9.23 7.59
N PRO A 74 -23.64 10.27 7.62
CA PRO A 74 -25.03 10.14 8.04
C PRO A 74 -25.82 9.16 7.16
N THR A 75 -26.90 8.63 7.72
CA THR A 75 -27.84 7.77 7.01
C THR A 75 -28.36 8.44 5.73
N GLY A 76 -28.38 7.71 4.63
CA GLY A 76 -28.81 8.22 3.32
C GLY A 76 -27.70 8.90 2.50
N THR A 77 -26.49 9.06 3.06
CA THR A 77 -25.34 9.56 2.30
C THR A 77 -24.95 8.57 1.20
N ARG A 78 -24.74 9.07 -0.02
CA ARG A 78 -24.24 8.28 -1.13
C ARG A 78 -22.73 8.06 -0.99
N ILE A 79 -22.36 6.95 -0.35
CA ILE A 79 -20.96 6.52 -0.20
C ILE A 79 -20.39 6.06 -1.55
N SER A 80 -19.25 6.62 -1.95
CA SER A 80 -18.53 6.26 -3.16
C SER A 80 -17.54 5.11 -2.93
N LYS A 81 -17.13 4.43 -4.02
CA LYS A 81 -16.10 3.39 -3.97
C LYS A 81 -14.77 3.94 -3.42
N ALA A 82 -14.42 5.18 -3.77
CA ALA A 82 -13.24 5.86 -3.25
C ALA A 82 -13.30 6.08 -1.73
N GLN A 83 -14.46 6.46 -1.18
CA GLN A 83 -14.63 6.62 0.28
C GLN A 83 -14.50 5.29 1.02
N VAL A 84 -14.98 4.18 0.44
CA VAL A 84 -14.77 2.83 1.01
C VAL A 84 -13.28 2.51 1.06
N TYR A 85 -12.53 2.73 -0.03
CA TYR A 85 -11.08 2.52 -0.04
C TYR A 85 -10.36 3.45 0.94
N GLU A 86 -10.77 4.71 1.03
CA GLU A 86 -10.18 5.67 1.95
C GLU A 86 -10.32 5.22 3.40
N THR A 87 -11.54 4.88 3.83
CA THR A 87 -11.79 4.41 5.21
C THR A 87 -11.07 3.08 5.47
N PHE A 88 -11.02 2.18 4.49
CA PHE A 88 -10.30 0.90 4.61
C PHE A 88 -8.80 1.11 4.79
N ASN A 89 -8.18 1.91 3.93
CA ASN A 89 -6.75 2.17 3.97
C ASN A 89 -6.34 2.94 5.24
N LYS A 90 -7.16 3.89 5.71
CA LYS A 90 -6.96 4.55 7.01
C LYS A 90 -6.95 3.55 8.16
N GLN A 91 -7.95 2.66 8.20
CA GLN A 91 -8.02 1.63 9.23
C GLN A 91 -6.86 0.63 9.13
N TRP A 92 -6.44 0.27 7.92
CA TRP A 92 -5.29 -0.62 7.67
C TRP A 92 -3.99 -0.04 8.22
N ILE A 93 -3.71 1.23 7.92
CA ILE A 93 -2.55 1.95 8.46
C ILE A 93 -2.62 2.04 9.99
N ASP A 94 -3.79 2.32 10.54
CA ASP A 94 -3.98 2.45 11.98
C ASP A 94 -3.67 1.14 12.73
N VAL A 95 -4.05 -0.01 12.17
CA VAL A 95 -3.71 -1.33 12.72
C VAL A 95 -2.19 -1.51 12.75
N HIS A 96 -1.49 -1.27 11.66
CA HIS A 96 -0.04 -1.45 11.61
C HIS A 96 0.74 -0.47 12.48
N VAL A 97 0.30 0.79 12.59
CA VAL A 97 0.91 1.76 13.51
C VAL A 97 0.74 1.29 14.96
N LYS A 98 -0.41 0.72 15.32
CA LYS A 98 -0.67 0.15 16.66
C LYS A 98 0.21 -1.08 16.93
N GLU A 99 0.37 -1.96 15.93
CA GLU A 99 1.20 -3.17 16.03
C GLU A 99 2.68 -2.87 16.22
N LEU A 100 3.22 -1.86 15.52
CA LEU A 100 4.63 -1.49 15.63
C LEU A 100 5.00 -0.86 16.99
N ARG A 101 4.01 -0.57 17.88
CA ARG A 101 4.20 -0.01 19.24
C ARG A 101 5.18 1.18 19.30
N ILE A 102 5.23 1.98 18.23
CA ILE A 102 6.24 3.03 18.08
C ILE A 102 5.94 4.14 19.08
N GLN A 103 6.94 4.52 19.89
CA GLN A 103 6.83 5.59 20.91
C GLN A 103 6.84 7.02 20.30
N THR A 104 6.91 7.13 18.97
CA THR A 104 6.96 8.38 18.20
C THR A 104 5.54 8.90 17.89
N ASN A 105 5.43 10.15 17.43
CA ASN A 105 4.18 10.79 17.04
C ASN A 105 3.40 9.96 15.99
N PRO A 106 2.25 9.35 16.34
CA PRO A 106 1.51 8.46 15.46
C PRO A 106 1.03 9.16 14.18
N LYS A 107 0.74 10.46 14.24
CA LYS A 107 0.28 11.22 13.07
C LYS A 107 1.36 11.31 12.00
N LYS A 108 2.62 11.51 12.40
CA LYS A 108 3.76 11.58 11.47
C LYS A 108 3.99 10.22 10.78
N ILE A 109 3.88 9.13 11.54
CA ILE A 109 4.05 7.77 10.98
C ILE A 109 2.93 7.46 9.99
N LYS A 110 1.68 7.75 10.34
CA LYS A 110 0.54 7.56 9.43
C LYS A 110 0.75 8.31 8.11
N LEU A 111 1.22 9.56 8.18
CA LEU A 111 1.52 10.36 6.99
C LEU A 111 2.66 9.73 6.17
N ALA A 112 3.74 9.30 6.81
CA ALA A 112 4.86 8.64 6.14
C ALA A 112 4.42 7.34 5.46
N PHE A 113 3.58 6.52 6.11
CA PHE A 113 3.02 5.30 5.52
C PHE A 113 2.11 5.60 4.34
N GLN A 114 1.28 6.63 4.44
CA GLN A 114 0.43 7.06 3.33
C GLN A 114 1.27 7.51 2.13
N GLN A 115 2.29 8.35 2.35
CA GLN A 115 3.19 8.83 1.29
C GLN A 115 3.98 7.67 0.67
N TYR A 116 4.48 6.74 1.50
CA TYR A 116 5.12 5.52 1.03
C TYR A 116 4.19 4.70 0.11
N CYS A 117 2.95 4.46 0.55
CA CYS A 117 1.97 3.71 -0.25
C CYS A 117 1.62 4.43 -1.56
N GLN A 118 1.50 5.75 -1.55
CA GLN A 118 1.24 6.56 -2.75
C GLN A 118 2.39 6.45 -3.75
N ASN A 119 3.63 6.65 -3.30
CA ASN A 119 4.81 6.59 -4.17
C ASN A 119 5.03 5.17 -4.71
N LEU A 120 4.99 4.15 -3.84
CA LEU A 120 5.18 2.77 -4.28
C LEU A 120 4.04 2.28 -5.16
N GLY A 121 2.78 2.59 -4.82
CA GLY A 121 1.62 2.20 -5.60
C GLY A 121 1.64 2.80 -7.01
N PHE A 122 2.06 4.05 -7.13
CA PHE A 122 2.27 4.71 -8.41
C PHE A 122 3.41 4.07 -9.21
N GLU A 123 4.56 3.83 -8.59
CA GLU A 123 5.69 3.20 -9.28
C GLU A 123 5.35 1.80 -9.76
N MET A 124 4.73 0.97 -8.90
CA MET A 124 4.21 -0.34 -9.29
C MET A 124 3.22 -0.26 -10.46
N PHE A 125 2.36 0.77 -10.50
CA PHE A 125 1.42 0.99 -11.59
C PHE A 125 2.13 1.32 -12.91
N ILE A 126 3.10 2.23 -12.91
CA ILE A 126 3.89 2.61 -14.10
C ILE A 126 4.71 1.44 -14.62
N GLN A 127 5.34 0.68 -13.72
CA GLN A 127 6.13 -0.50 -14.08
C GLN A 127 5.27 -1.72 -14.50
N GLY A 128 3.94 -1.65 -14.35
CA GLY A 128 3.04 -2.77 -14.64
C GLY A 128 3.19 -3.95 -13.66
N ASN A 129 3.83 -3.74 -12.51
CA ASN A 129 4.14 -4.75 -11.52
C ASN A 129 3.16 -4.71 -10.35
N GLN A 130 2.80 -5.87 -9.80
CA GLN A 130 1.94 -5.96 -8.60
C GLN A 130 2.72 -6.35 -7.34
N VAL A 131 3.97 -6.77 -7.52
CA VAL A 131 4.85 -7.28 -6.47
C VAL A 131 6.19 -6.56 -6.61
N ALA A 132 6.65 -5.97 -5.52
CA ALA A 132 8.00 -5.43 -5.41
C ALA A 132 8.90 -6.46 -4.74
N THR A 133 10.16 -6.50 -5.17
CA THR A 133 11.17 -7.43 -4.65
C THR A 133 12.25 -6.60 -3.98
N GLU A 134 12.46 -6.80 -2.69
CA GLU A 134 13.56 -6.23 -1.93
C GLU A 134 14.84 -7.03 -2.24
N ASN A 135 15.87 -6.34 -2.71
CA ASN A 135 17.17 -6.98 -2.88
C ASN A 135 17.74 -7.36 -1.52
N ASN A 136 18.22 -8.60 -1.40
CA ASN A 136 19.08 -8.99 -0.29
C ASN A 136 20.43 -8.29 -0.50
N TYR A 137 20.57 -7.08 0.04
CA TYR A 137 21.89 -6.54 0.30
C TYR A 137 22.58 -7.49 1.30
N ASN A 138 23.73 -8.02 0.91
CA ASN A 138 24.53 -8.99 1.65
C ASN A 138 24.52 -8.73 3.17
N GLU A 139 24.30 -9.80 3.94
CA GLU A 139 24.41 -9.91 5.41
C GLU A 139 25.76 -9.41 6.00
N ASN A 140 26.71 -8.99 5.16
CA ASN A 140 28.09 -8.70 5.54
C ASN A 140 28.40 -7.23 5.88
N ILE A 141 27.41 -6.31 5.87
CA ILE A 141 27.63 -4.90 6.26
C ILE A 141 27.03 -4.58 7.66
N CYS A 142 26.50 -5.57 8.38
CA CYS A 142 25.95 -5.36 9.73
C CYS A 142 26.99 -5.49 10.86
N ASN A 143 28.29 -5.59 10.55
CA ASN A 143 29.36 -5.70 11.54
C ASN A 143 30.26 -4.45 11.66
N GLU A 144 29.96 -3.36 10.95
CA GLU A 144 30.75 -2.11 11.01
C GLU A 144 29.90 -0.90 11.42
N LEU A 145 29.16 -1.02 12.51
CA LEU A 145 28.61 0.16 13.19
C LEU A 145 28.83 0.07 14.71
N ASP A 146 30.10 -0.09 15.09
CA ASP A 146 30.59 0.51 16.34
C ASP A 146 31.74 1.46 15.98
N PRO A 147 31.62 2.78 16.23
CA PRO A 147 32.71 3.71 16.02
C PRO A 147 33.74 3.50 17.13
N THR A 148 34.82 2.76 16.83
CA THR A 148 35.96 2.71 17.74
C THR A 148 36.80 3.96 17.49
N ILE A 149 36.67 4.92 18.38
CA ILE A 149 37.58 6.06 18.48
C ILE A 149 38.95 5.55 18.96
N GLU A 150 39.98 6.07 18.28
CA GLU A 150 41.36 6.32 18.73
C GLU A 150 42.54 5.44 18.26
N VAL A 151 43.42 6.16 17.55
CA VAL A 151 44.90 6.21 17.65
C VAL A 151 45.70 5.58 16.50
N GLU A 152 46.40 6.47 15.81
CA GLU A 152 47.47 6.22 14.85
C GLU A 152 48.48 5.19 15.36
N THR A 153 48.80 4.20 14.52
CA THR A 153 50.16 3.61 14.49
C THR A 153 50.43 3.03 13.11
N LYS A 154 51.50 3.53 12.48
CA LYS A 154 52.05 3.05 11.20
C LYS A 154 52.69 1.66 11.39
N HIS A 155 52.42 0.70 10.51
CA HIS A 155 53.47 -0.02 9.75
C HIS A 155 52.91 -0.97 8.68
N MET A 156 53.81 -1.27 7.75
CA MET A 156 53.70 -1.81 6.38
C MET A 156 53.65 -3.35 6.28
N GLU A 157 53.10 -3.82 5.13
CA GLU A 157 53.25 -5.16 4.49
C GLU A 157 52.55 -6.35 5.19
N GLU A 158 51.88 -7.29 4.52
CA GLU A 158 52.34 -8.01 3.33
C GLU A 158 51.18 -8.67 2.53
N LYS A 159 51.47 -8.77 1.23
CA LYS A 159 50.82 -9.39 0.07
C LYS A 159 50.24 -10.80 0.27
N LEU A 160 49.01 -11.04 -0.19
CA LEU A 160 48.62 -12.36 -0.73
C LEU A 160 47.74 -12.21 -1.97
N GLU A 161 48.33 -12.54 -3.12
CA GLU A 161 47.67 -12.64 -4.42
C GLU A 161 46.86 -13.93 -4.50
N LEU A 162 45.58 -13.85 -4.91
CA LEU A 162 44.92 -14.93 -5.65
C LEU A 162 44.20 -14.30 -6.85
N LYS A 163 44.79 -14.51 -8.03
CA LYS A 163 44.20 -14.22 -9.34
C LYS A 163 43.24 -15.35 -9.71
N THR A 164 42.04 -15.00 -10.17
CA THR A 164 41.47 -15.64 -11.38
C THR A 164 40.53 -14.67 -12.08
N ASN A 165 40.81 -14.44 -13.36
CA ASN A 165 39.98 -13.68 -14.29
C ASN A 165 38.73 -14.49 -14.62
N GLU A 166 37.54 -13.92 -14.43
CA GLU A 166 36.39 -14.17 -15.29
C GLU A 166 35.65 -12.83 -15.51
N ASP A 167 35.56 -12.47 -16.79
CA ASP A 167 34.72 -11.47 -17.42
C ASP A 167 34.03 -10.45 -16.51
N LYS A 168 34.63 -9.25 -16.45
CA LYS A 168 33.86 -8.02 -16.23
C LYS A 168 32.98 -7.77 -17.45
N THR A 169 31.92 -8.55 -17.60
CA THR A 169 30.67 -8.00 -18.10
C THR A 169 30.40 -6.78 -17.23
N PHE A 170 30.58 -5.59 -17.80
CA PHE A 170 29.90 -4.40 -17.32
C PHE A 170 28.41 -4.71 -17.43
N VAL A 171 27.88 -5.35 -16.38
CA VAL A 171 26.44 -5.36 -16.12
C VAL A 171 26.13 -3.89 -15.99
N THR A 172 25.50 -3.33 -17.02
CA THR A 172 24.77 -2.08 -16.91
C THR A 172 23.84 -2.27 -15.73
N ASN A 173 24.22 -1.73 -14.57
CA ASN A 173 23.40 -1.73 -13.36
C ASN A 173 22.11 -1.00 -13.73
N THR A 174 21.11 -1.74 -14.21
CA THR A 174 19.73 -1.33 -14.12
C THR A 174 19.48 -1.21 -12.62
N GLN A 175 19.60 0.02 -12.13
CA GLN A 175 19.35 0.35 -10.73
C GLN A 175 17.99 -0.25 -10.38
N ASP A 176 17.96 -1.10 -9.36
CA ASP A 176 16.72 -1.74 -8.96
C ASP A 176 15.73 -0.65 -8.52
N VAL A 177 14.65 -0.49 -9.28
CA VAL A 177 13.62 0.53 -9.04
C VAL A 177 13.02 0.39 -7.64
N TRP A 178 13.08 -0.81 -7.04
CA TRP A 178 12.57 -1.09 -5.70
C TRP A 178 13.51 -0.66 -4.58
N GLU A 179 14.80 -0.50 -4.85
CA GLU A 179 15.81 -0.20 -3.84
C GLU A 179 15.41 1.00 -2.96
N GLN A 180 14.95 2.08 -3.60
CA GLN A 180 14.50 3.30 -2.91
C GLN A 180 13.34 3.10 -1.91
N TYR A 181 12.59 2.00 -2.00
CA TYR A 181 11.45 1.68 -1.14
C TYR A 181 11.78 0.68 -0.03
N PHE A 182 12.87 -0.09 -0.16
CA PHE A 182 13.18 -1.24 0.70
C PHE A 182 14.58 -1.18 1.31
N ASN A 183 15.14 0.01 1.56
CA ASN A 183 16.34 0.14 2.40
C ASN A 183 16.11 -0.62 3.73
N GLY A 184 16.97 -1.60 4.05
CA GLY A 184 16.69 -2.80 4.86
C GLY A 184 15.91 -2.65 6.18
N ASP A 185 15.90 -1.46 6.78
CA ASP A 185 15.19 -1.13 8.03
C ASP A 185 13.90 -0.31 7.85
N SER A 186 13.43 -0.11 6.61
CA SER A 186 12.23 0.69 6.34
C SER A 186 11.00 0.07 7.00
N ILE A 187 10.55 0.64 8.11
CA ILE A 187 9.32 0.23 8.81
C ILE A 187 8.05 0.37 7.94
N ALA A 188 8.14 1.11 6.83
CA ALA A 188 6.99 1.32 5.94
C ALA A 188 6.61 0.04 5.18
N LYS A 189 7.55 -0.89 4.97
CA LYS A 189 7.27 -2.17 4.29
C LYS A 189 6.27 -3.06 5.05
N TYR A 190 6.11 -2.85 6.36
CA TYR A 190 5.15 -3.59 7.18
C TYR A 190 3.69 -3.27 6.87
N VAL A 191 3.39 -2.18 6.15
CA VAL A 191 2.04 -1.87 5.67
C VAL A 191 1.65 -2.78 4.48
N LEU A 192 2.64 -3.41 3.84
CA LEU A 192 2.43 -4.32 2.72
C LEU A 192 2.24 -5.76 3.19
N ARG A 193 1.59 -6.56 2.35
CA ARG A 193 1.49 -8.00 2.54
C ARG A 193 2.74 -8.66 1.97
N ARG A 194 3.47 -9.42 2.81
CA ARG A 194 4.55 -10.31 2.36
C ARG A 194 3.97 -11.54 1.65
N VAL A 195 4.46 -11.86 0.47
CA VAL A 195 4.00 -13.01 -0.36
C VAL A 195 5.09 -14.02 -0.70
N GLY A 196 6.33 -13.72 -0.35
CA GLY A 196 7.46 -14.62 -0.45
C GLY A 196 8.66 -14.05 0.28
N ASP A 197 9.83 -14.63 0.05
CA ASP A 197 11.07 -14.07 0.56
C ASP A 197 11.36 -12.77 -0.18
N ASN A 198 11.39 -11.69 0.61
CA ASN A 198 11.61 -10.32 0.16
C ASN A 198 10.61 -9.80 -0.89
N LYS A 199 9.45 -10.46 -1.03
CA LYS A 199 8.40 -10.04 -1.98
C LYS A 199 7.21 -9.43 -1.26
N TYR A 200 6.85 -8.23 -1.68
CA TYR A 200 5.83 -7.40 -1.04
C TYR A 200 4.80 -6.93 -2.06
N GLN A 201 3.54 -6.93 -1.66
CA GLN A 201 2.44 -6.42 -2.47
C GLN A 201 1.40 -5.73 -1.60
N PHE A 202 0.56 -4.91 -2.21
CA PHE A 202 -0.65 -4.43 -1.56
C PHE A 202 -1.60 -5.59 -1.22
N VAL A 203 -2.50 -5.36 -0.25
CA VAL A 203 -3.52 -6.35 0.15
C VAL A 203 -4.34 -6.84 -1.05
N HIS A 204 -4.57 -5.94 -2.02
CA HIS A 204 -5.24 -6.24 -3.28
C HIS A 204 -4.82 -5.24 -4.35
N LYS A 205 -4.90 -5.63 -5.64
CA LYS A 205 -4.56 -4.76 -6.78
C LYS A 205 -5.34 -3.45 -6.76
N SER A 206 -6.62 -3.48 -6.42
CA SER A 206 -7.43 -2.26 -6.35
C SER A 206 -6.95 -1.27 -5.27
N CYS A 207 -6.28 -1.75 -4.21
CA CYS A 207 -5.68 -0.86 -3.21
C CYS A 207 -4.42 -0.19 -3.76
N GLN A 208 -3.60 -0.92 -4.53
CA GLN A 208 -2.47 -0.35 -5.27
C GLN A 208 -2.96 0.75 -6.23
N GLU A 209 -3.96 0.43 -7.06
CA GLU A 209 -4.56 1.36 -8.03
C GLU A 209 -5.17 2.59 -7.34
N TYR A 210 -5.79 2.42 -6.17
CA TYR A 210 -6.27 3.54 -5.37
C TYR A 210 -5.15 4.49 -4.96
N TYR A 211 -4.02 3.97 -4.46
CA TYR A 211 -2.88 4.80 -4.07
C TYR A 211 -2.20 5.46 -5.28
N ALA A 212 -2.09 4.75 -6.40
CA ALA A 212 -1.61 5.32 -7.66
C ALA A 212 -2.50 6.49 -8.10
N ALA A 213 -3.83 6.31 -8.08
CA ALA A 213 -4.78 7.37 -8.41
C ALA A 213 -4.66 8.57 -7.46
N GLN A 214 -4.49 8.35 -6.16
CA GLN A 214 -4.24 9.44 -5.21
C GLN A 214 -2.97 10.22 -5.54
N LYS A 215 -1.88 9.52 -5.89
CA LYS A 215 -0.62 10.13 -6.25
C LYS A 215 -0.76 11.01 -7.49
N ILE A 216 -1.42 10.50 -8.53
CA ILE A 216 -1.74 11.25 -9.75
C ILE A 216 -2.54 12.51 -9.43
N ILE A 217 -3.60 12.40 -8.63
CA ILE A 217 -4.42 13.55 -8.22
C ILE A 217 -3.57 14.57 -7.46
N PHE A 218 -2.74 14.13 -6.53
CA PHE A 218 -1.88 15.01 -5.75
C PHE A 218 -0.88 15.75 -6.63
N ASP A 219 -0.28 15.07 -7.61
CA ASP A 219 0.68 15.67 -8.53
C ASP A 219 0.00 16.68 -9.46
N ILE A 220 -1.20 16.39 -9.97
CA ILE A 220 -2.02 17.35 -10.75
C ILE A 220 -2.36 18.58 -9.92
N LEU A 221 -2.79 18.40 -8.66
CA LEU A 221 -3.17 19.52 -7.79
C LEU A 221 -1.96 20.33 -7.32
N SER A 222 -0.79 19.71 -7.22
CA SER A 222 0.47 20.36 -6.83
C SER A 222 1.18 21.02 -8.00
N TRP A 223 0.78 20.70 -9.23
CA TRP A 223 1.34 21.30 -10.43
C TRP A 223 1.09 22.79 -10.42
N LYS A 224 2.17 23.56 -10.47
CA LYS A 224 2.15 25.00 -10.68
C LYS A 224 2.82 25.26 -12.02
N PRO A 225 2.23 26.08 -12.91
CA PRO A 225 2.89 26.45 -14.14
C PRO A 225 4.15 27.26 -13.79
N ASP A 226 5.31 26.82 -14.30
CA ASP A 226 6.57 27.54 -14.15
C ASP A 226 6.62 28.86 -14.96
N ILE A 227 5.56 29.16 -15.72
CA ILE A 227 5.52 30.29 -16.66
C ILE A 227 4.19 31.03 -16.50
N LEU A 228 4.27 32.31 -16.16
CA LEU A 228 3.13 33.23 -16.01
C LEU A 228 2.34 33.50 -17.31
N THR A 229 2.66 32.83 -18.42
CA THR A 229 2.07 33.07 -19.75
C THR A 229 2.15 31.81 -20.62
N VAL A 230 1.50 30.72 -20.23
CA VAL A 230 1.19 29.66 -21.20
C VAL A 230 -0.21 29.96 -21.74
N ASP A 231 -0.26 30.42 -22.98
CA ASP A 231 -1.51 30.55 -23.72
C ASP A 231 -2.18 29.17 -23.78
N TYR A 232 -3.49 29.12 -23.50
CA TYR A 232 -4.28 27.89 -23.42
C TYR A 232 -4.14 27.05 -24.70
N GLN A 233 -3.95 27.69 -25.85
CA GLN A 233 -3.70 27.00 -27.12
C GLN A 233 -2.36 26.25 -27.15
N GLN A 234 -1.29 26.80 -26.57
CA GLN A 234 0.01 26.12 -26.51
C GLN A 234 -0.01 24.91 -25.60
N PHE A 235 -0.78 24.96 -24.50
CA PHE A 235 -0.95 23.81 -23.62
C PHE A 235 -1.69 22.66 -24.31
N GLN A 236 -2.76 22.95 -25.07
CA GLN A 236 -3.51 21.91 -25.78
C GLN A 236 -2.68 21.21 -26.87
N GLN A 237 -1.86 21.96 -27.61
CA GLN A 237 -1.01 21.40 -28.67
C GLN A 237 0.02 20.39 -28.14
N GLN A 238 0.46 20.51 -26.88
CA GLN A 238 1.40 19.54 -26.28
C GLN A 238 0.82 18.14 -26.11
N PHE A 239 -0.50 17.99 -26.06
CA PHE A 239 -1.17 16.69 -25.92
C PHE A 239 -1.72 16.14 -27.24
N GLU A 240 -1.73 16.92 -28.32
CA GLU A 240 -2.19 16.49 -29.65
C GLU A 240 -1.09 15.80 -30.48
N THR A 241 0.17 15.84 -30.03
CA THR A 241 1.32 15.32 -30.80
C THR A 241 1.70 13.87 -30.45
N HIS A 242 0.87 13.15 -29.69
CA HIS A 242 1.10 11.74 -29.32
C HIS A 242 -0.11 10.85 -29.62
#